data_AF-A0AAW9PSW9-F1
#
_entry.id   AF-A0AAW9PSW9-F1
#
_cell.length_a   1.000
_cell.length_b   1.000
_cell.length_c   1.000
_cell.angle_alpha   90.00
_cell.angle_beta   90.00
_cell.angle_gamma   90.00
#
_symmetry.space_group_name_H-M   'P 1'
#
loop_
_entity.id
_entity.type
_entity.pdbx_description
1 polymer ?
#
loop_
_entity_poly.entity_id
_entity_poly.type
_entity_poly.pdbx_seq_one_letter_code
_entity_poly.pdbx_strand_id
1 'polypeptide(L)'
;MLASAQVMAGVTSEQSYPSCDLQTQRDVKGETRGSITDPLEAHISVRVNVLQADISTARKARRLTQAQADMLWQHSSRVRNDTMQFVKQQGFLSAAERTSYDRELDELASKLCGKVKD
;
A
#
# COMPACT_ATOMS: atom_id res chain seq x y z
N MET A 1 40.63 -1.81 -8.16
CA MET A 1 39.43 -2.37 -7.50
C MET A 1 39.00 -1.38 -6.43
N LEU A 2 38.04 -0.51 -6.73
CA LEU A 2 37.51 0.46 -5.79
C LEU A 2 36.14 -0.01 -5.35
N ALA A 3 36.04 -0.38 -4.07
CA ALA A 3 34.80 -0.71 -3.40
C ALA A 3 33.96 0.56 -3.27
N SER A 4 32.84 0.62 -3.99
CA SER A 4 31.84 1.68 -3.79
C SER A 4 31.08 1.35 -2.50
N ALA A 5 31.44 2.05 -1.44
CA ALA A 5 30.67 2.11 -0.21
C ALA A 5 29.25 2.61 -0.53
N GLN A 6 28.26 1.77 -0.25
CA GLN A 6 26.86 2.15 -0.27
C GLN A 6 26.62 3.21 0.81
N VAL A 7 26.28 4.42 0.39
CA VAL A 7 25.73 5.43 1.29
C VAL A 7 24.32 4.96 1.65
N MET A 8 24.19 4.31 2.80
CA MET A 8 22.92 4.17 3.50
C MET A 8 22.50 5.58 3.93
N ALA A 9 21.73 6.26 3.07
CA ALA A 9 21.09 7.50 3.45
C ALA A 9 20.21 7.22 4.68
N GLY A 10 20.60 7.82 5.79
CA GLY A 10 19.95 7.66 7.08
C GLY A 10 18.46 7.97 6.98
N VAL A 11 17.64 7.02 7.43
CA VAL A 11 16.23 7.23 7.68
C VAL A 11 16.11 8.12 8.93
N THR A 12 16.37 9.41 8.78
CA THR A 12 15.85 10.40 9.72
C THR A 12 14.41 10.67 9.34
N SER A 13 13.52 9.77 9.74
CA SER A 13 12.11 10.09 9.88
C SER A 13 11.62 9.30 11.07
N GLU A 14 11.16 10.01 12.10
CA GLU A 14 10.14 9.42 12.96
C GLU A 14 9.02 8.92 12.05
N GLN A 15 8.96 7.59 11.89
CA GLN A 15 7.82 6.82 11.38
C GLN A 15 7.03 7.52 10.25
N SER A 16 7.67 7.84 9.12
CA SER A 16 6.91 8.29 7.95
C SER A 16 6.11 7.11 7.45
N TYR A 17 4.84 7.02 7.82
CA TYR A 17 3.85 6.10 7.26
C TYR A 17 3.52 6.59 5.84
N PRO A 18 4.16 6.09 4.76
CA PRO A 18 4.02 6.68 3.43
C PRO A 18 2.60 6.50 2.88
N SER A 19 1.82 5.56 3.42
CA SER A 19 0.39 5.44 3.14
C SER A 19 -0.41 6.68 3.53
N CYS A 20 0.11 7.53 4.43
CA CYS A 20 -0.55 8.77 4.85
C CYS A 20 -0.43 9.94 3.88
N ASP A 21 0.49 9.87 2.91
CA ASP A 21 0.55 10.83 1.81
C ASP A 21 -0.34 10.34 0.66
N LEU A 22 -1.65 10.63 0.77
CA LEU A 22 -2.63 10.15 -0.20
C LEU A 22 -2.36 10.63 -1.63
N GLN A 23 -1.81 11.84 -1.79
CA GLN A 23 -1.53 12.37 -3.13
C GLN A 23 -0.41 11.55 -3.78
N THR A 24 0.71 11.39 -3.08
CA THR A 24 1.81 10.55 -3.57
C THR A 24 1.35 9.10 -3.79
N GLN A 25 0.54 8.54 -2.87
CA GLN A 25 0.02 7.18 -3.01
C GLN A 25 -0.86 7.00 -4.25
N ARG A 26 -1.69 7.99 -4.61
CA ARG A 26 -2.51 7.93 -5.84
C ARG A 26 -1.68 8.06 -7.11
N ASP A 27 -0.44 8.54 -7.03
CA ASP A 27 0.43 8.75 -8.19
C ASP A 27 1.50 7.65 -8.36
N VAL A 28 1.63 6.71 -7.41
CA VAL A 28 2.63 5.63 -7.50
C VAL A 28 2.40 4.76 -8.73
N LYS A 29 3.47 4.26 -9.32
CA LYS A 29 3.40 3.30 -10.43
C LYS A 29 3.89 1.94 -9.96
N GLY A 30 3.16 0.89 -10.33
CA GLY A 30 3.63 -0.48 -10.16
C GLY A 30 4.38 -0.97 -11.38
N GLU A 31 5.25 -1.95 -11.17
CA GLU A 31 5.87 -2.70 -12.26
C GLU A 31 5.00 -3.91 -12.61
N THR A 32 4.74 -4.12 -13.90
CA THR A 32 4.13 -5.36 -14.40
C THR A 32 5.21 -6.43 -14.53
N ARG A 33 5.25 -7.36 -13.57
CA ARG A 33 6.17 -8.49 -13.54
C ARG A 33 5.48 -9.73 -12.97
N GLY A 34 5.96 -10.91 -13.36
CA GLY A 34 5.43 -12.17 -12.89
C GLY A 34 3.97 -12.36 -13.34
N SER A 35 3.07 -12.57 -12.38
CA SER A 35 1.64 -12.77 -12.63
C SER A 35 0.84 -11.49 -12.81
N ILE A 36 1.42 -10.31 -12.54
CA ILE A 36 0.73 -9.02 -12.70
C ILE A 36 1.03 -8.49 -14.09
N THR A 37 0.02 -8.49 -14.96
CA THR A 37 0.14 -8.04 -16.36
C THR A 37 -0.52 -6.69 -16.60
N ASP A 38 -1.47 -6.29 -15.74
CA ASP A 38 -2.18 -5.02 -15.86
C ASP A 38 -1.48 -3.91 -15.04
N PRO A 39 -1.17 -2.74 -15.65
CA PRO A 39 -0.50 -1.66 -14.93
C PRO A 39 -1.32 -1.04 -13.79
N LEU A 40 -2.65 -1.08 -13.86
CA LEU A 40 -3.51 -0.54 -12.82
C LEU A 40 -3.66 -1.53 -11.66
N GLU A 41 -3.65 -2.84 -11.93
CA GLU A 41 -3.44 -3.87 -10.90
C GLU A 41 -2.08 -3.68 -10.21
N ALA A 42 -1.02 -3.45 -10.99
CA ALA A 42 0.31 -3.20 -10.44
C ALA A 42 0.33 -1.99 -9.51
N HIS A 43 -0.37 -0.90 -9.89
CA HIS A 43 -0.56 0.26 -9.03
C HIS A 43 -1.25 -0.09 -7.70
N ILE A 44 -2.41 -0.76 -7.74
CA ILE A 44 -3.14 -1.17 -6.54
C ILE A 44 -2.28 -2.10 -5.66
N SER A 45 -1.54 -3.02 -6.28
CA SER A 45 -0.61 -3.93 -5.61
C SER A 45 0.48 -3.18 -4.81
N VAL A 46 1.06 -2.13 -5.38
CA VAL A 46 2.04 -1.29 -4.66
C VAL A 46 1.40 -0.59 -3.48
N ARG A 47 0.24 0.05 -3.67
CA ARG A 47 -0.46 0.76 -2.59
C ARG A 47 -0.82 -0.16 -1.43
N VAL A 48 -1.32 -1.37 -1.72
CA VAL A 48 -1.61 -2.38 -0.69
C VAL A 48 -0.33 -2.78 0.06
N ASN A 49 0.79 -2.99 -0.63
CA ASN A 49 2.06 -3.32 0.03
C ASN A 49 2.53 -2.23 0.99
N VAL A 50 2.47 -0.96 0.56
CA VAL A 50 2.83 0.18 1.40
C VAL A 50 1.92 0.24 2.63
N LEU A 51 0.60 0.17 2.44
CA LEU A 51 -0.37 0.22 3.53
C LEU A 51 -0.17 -0.94 4.52
N GLN A 52 0.09 -2.15 4.04
CA GLN A 52 0.35 -3.32 4.88
C GLN A 52 1.65 -3.20 5.67
N ALA A 53 2.72 -2.71 5.04
CA ALA A 53 3.98 -2.42 5.73
C ALA A 53 3.78 -1.40 6.86
N ASP A 54 3.00 -0.36 6.60
CA ASP A 54 2.68 0.69 7.56
C ASP A 54 1.79 0.19 8.71
N ILE A 55 0.77 -0.62 8.43
CA ILE A 55 -0.05 -1.30 9.45
C ILE A 55 0.83 -2.15 10.37
N SER A 56 1.75 -2.93 9.78
CA SER A 56 2.69 -3.75 10.54
C SER A 56 3.61 -2.91 11.42
N THR A 57 4.09 -1.78 10.90
CA THR A 57 4.93 -0.83 11.63
C THR A 57 4.17 -0.18 12.79
N ALA A 58 2.95 0.32 12.55
CA ALA A 58 2.11 0.93 13.57
C ALA A 58 1.76 -0.06 14.69
N ARG A 59 1.47 -1.31 14.34
CA ARG A 59 1.25 -2.38 15.32
C ARG A 59 2.49 -2.64 16.18
N LYS A 60 3.67 -2.78 15.57
CA LYS A 60 4.94 -2.99 16.30
C LYS A 60 5.27 -1.81 17.21
N ALA A 61 4.94 -0.60 16.77
CA ALA A 61 5.05 0.63 17.56
C ALA A 61 3.94 0.80 18.60
N ARG A 62 3.04 -0.19 18.76
CA ARG A 62 1.91 -0.19 19.70
C ARG A 62 0.92 0.97 19.49
N ARG A 63 0.89 1.55 18.29
CA ARG A 63 -0.12 2.55 17.86
C ARG A 63 -1.45 1.91 17.47
N LEU A 64 -1.40 0.63 17.05
CA LEU A 64 -2.58 -0.19 16.78
C LEU A 64 -2.61 -1.39 17.73
N THR A 65 -3.82 -1.77 18.15
CA THR A 65 -4.04 -3.10 18.74
C THR A 65 -3.92 -4.18 17.66
N GLN A 66 -3.70 -5.43 18.07
CA GLN A 66 -3.67 -6.57 17.15
C GLN A 66 -4.95 -6.65 16.30
N ALA A 67 -6.12 -6.52 16.94
CA ALA A 67 -7.41 -6.57 16.26
C ALA A 67 -7.60 -5.44 15.22
N GLN A 68 -7.12 -4.22 15.53
CA GLN A 68 -7.17 -3.10 14.58
C GLN A 68 -6.25 -3.36 13.38
N ALA A 69 -5.02 -3.85 13.64
CA ALA A 69 -4.09 -4.18 12.58
C ALA A 69 -4.62 -5.31 11.68
N ASP A 70 -5.21 -6.36 12.26
CA ASP A 70 -5.79 -7.47 11.51
C ASP A 70 -6.96 -7.02 10.63
N MET A 71 -7.84 -6.15 11.15
CA MET A 71 -8.95 -5.60 10.37
C MET A 71 -8.46 -4.80 9.16
N LEU A 72 -7.50 -3.90 9.35
CA LEU A 72 -6.93 -3.10 8.24
C LEU A 72 -6.17 -4.00 7.24
N TRP A 73 -5.44 -4.99 7.73
CA TRP A 73 -4.68 -5.93 6.90
C TRP A 73 -5.60 -6.82 6.05
N GLN A 74 -6.67 -7.37 6.65
CA GLN A 74 -7.63 -8.20 5.95
C GLN A 74 -8.39 -7.40 4.88
N HIS A 75 -8.78 -6.16 5.17
CA HIS A 75 -9.46 -5.31 4.19
C HIS A 75 -8.54 -4.98 3.01
N SER A 76 -7.30 -4.55 3.26
CA SER A 76 -6.33 -4.29 2.17
C SER A 76 -6.01 -5.55 1.34
N SER A 77 -6.02 -6.72 1.98
CA SER A 77 -5.87 -8.01 1.29
C SER A 77 -7.07 -8.35 0.40
N ARG A 78 -8.29 -7.98 0.83
CA ARG A 78 -9.51 -8.13 0.02
C ARG A 78 -9.42 -7.28 -1.24
N VAL A 79 -9.05 -6.00 -1.13
CA VAL A 79 -8.87 -5.09 -2.29
C VAL A 79 -7.91 -5.70 -3.31
N ARG A 80 -6.76 -6.22 -2.86
CA ARG A 80 -5.80 -6.92 -3.71
C ARG A 80 -6.43 -8.11 -4.43
N ASN A 81 -7.12 -8.98 -3.68
CA ASN A 81 -7.71 -10.19 -4.23
C ASN A 81 -8.81 -9.87 -5.24
N ASP A 82 -9.67 -8.91 -4.94
CA ASP A 82 -10.75 -8.50 -5.82
C ASP A 82 -10.18 -7.94 -7.12
N THR A 83 -9.18 -7.05 -7.04
CA THR A 83 -8.48 -6.51 -8.22
C THR A 83 -7.89 -7.63 -9.09
N MET A 84 -7.21 -8.60 -8.48
CA MET A 84 -6.63 -9.74 -9.19
C MET A 84 -7.70 -10.64 -9.84
N GLN A 85 -8.84 -10.87 -9.17
CA GLN A 85 -9.94 -11.63 -9.76
C GLN A 85 -10.60 -10.88 -10.92
N PHE A 86 -10.79 -9.56 -10.81
CA PHE A 86 -11.33 -8.74 -11.89
C PHE A 86 -10.43 -8.80 -13.13
N VAL A 87 -9.13 -8.57 -12.97
CA VAL A 87 -8.16 -8.66 -14.08
C VAL A 87 -8.13 -10.07 -14.67
N LYS A 88 -8.22 -11.11 -13.85
CA LYS A 88 -8.31 -12.50 -14.35
C LYS A 88 -9.58 -12.74 -15.19
N GLN A 89 -10.71 -12.11 -14.83
CA GLN A 89 -11.99 -12.31 -15.51
C GLN A 89 -12.11 -11.53 -16.81
N GLN A 90 -11.67 -10.27 -16.85
CA GLN A 90 -11.86 -9.39 -18.00
C GLN A 90 -10.56 -9.02 -18.75
N GLY A 91 -9.40 -9.37 -18.19
CA GLY A 91 -8.08 -9.16 -18.78
C GLY A 91 -7.38 -7.85 -18.41
N PHE A 92 -8.08 -6.91 -17.77
CA PHE A 92 -7.54 -5.60 -17.40
C PHE A 92 -8.34 -4.99 -16.23
N LEU A 93 -7.82 -3.90 -15.66
CA LEU A 93 -8.59 -3.03 -14.78
C LEU A 93 -8.88 -1.71 -15.50
N SER A 94 -10.10 -1.19 -15.40
CA SER A 94 -10.47 0.12 -15.95
C SER A 94 -10.06 1.25 -15.00
N ALA A 95 -10.03 2.48 -15.53
CA ALA A 95 -9.78 3.68 -14.73
C ALA A 95 -10.85 3.89 -13.63
N ALA A 96 -12.10 3.49 -13.89
CA ALA A 96 -13.19 3.61 -12.93
C ALA A 96 -13.03 2.62 -11.77
N GLU A 97 -12.72 1.35 -12.07
CA GLU A 97 -12.44 0.33 -11.05
C GLU A 97 -11.22 0.71 -10.22
N ARG A 98 -10.13 1.14 -10.87
CA ARG A 98 -8.95 1.68 -10.19
C ARG A 98 -9.32 2.82 -9.24
N THR A 99 -10.13 3.78 -9.69
CA THR A 99 -10.57 4.90 -8.84
C THR A 99 -11.41 4.42 -7.64
N SER A 100 -12.21 3.38 -7.82
CA SER A 100 -13.00 2.78 -6.72
C SER A 100 -12.08 2.18 -5.66
N TYR A 101 -11.15 1.31 -6.07
CA TYR A 101 -10.18 0.71 -5.15
C TYR A 101 -9.26 1.75 -4.51
N ASP A 102 -8.92 2.81 -5.24
CA ASP A 102 -8.11 3.89 -4.69
C ASP A 102 -8.80 4.58 -3.52
N ARG A 103 -10.12 4.80 -3.60
CA ARG A 103 -10.91 5.38 -2.50
C ARG A 103 -10.96 4.44 -1.29
N GLU A 104 -11.15 3.15 -1.51
CA GLU A 104 -11.13 2.16 -0.42
C GLU A 104 -9.78 2.15 0.30
N LEU A 105 -8.67 2.21 -0.45
CA LEU A 105 -7.34 2.29 0.14
C LEU A 105 -7.09 3.62 0.87
N ASP A 106 -7.63 4.74 0.37
CA ASP A 106 -7.55 6.03 1.05
C ASP A 106 -8.31 6.04 2.38
N GLU A 107 -9.46 5.36 2.45
CA GLU A 107 -10.22 5.22 3.70
C GLU A 107 -9.44 4.41 4.73
N LEU A 108 -8.80 3.32 4.30
CA LEU A 108 -7.95 2.49 5.18
C LEU A 108 -6.72 3.26 5.65
N ALA A 109 -6.06 3.98 4.74
CA ALA A 109 -4.96 4.86 5.08
C ALA A 109 -5.40 5.92 6.08
N SER A 110 -6.52 6.60 5.86
CA SER A 110 -7.06 7.61 6.79
C SER A 110 -7.30 7.05 8.19
N LYS A 111 -7.84 5.82 8.30
CA LYS A 111 -8.03 5.13 9.59
C LYS A 111 -6.70 4.84 10.30
N LEU A 112 -5.69 4.39 9.57
CA LEU A 112 -4.33 4.19 10.10
C LEU A 112 -3.72 5.54 10.54
N CYS A 113 -3.76 6.54 9.68
CA CYS A 113 -3.14 7.84 9.89
C CYS A 113 -3.70 8.57 11.11
N GLY A 114 -5.00 8.40 11.39
CA GLY A 114 -5.63 8.89 12.61
C GLY A 114 -5.18 8.19 13.89
N LYS A 115 -4.38 7.11 13.83
CA LYS A 115 -3.83 6.40 15.00
C LYS A 115 -2.35 6.66 15.24
N VAL A 116 -1.66 7.26 14.25
CA VAL A 116 -0.20 7.43 14.27
C VAL A 116 0.23 8.88 14.30
N LYS A 117 -0.70 9.83 14.15
CA LYS A 117 -0.46 11.28 14.27
C LYS A 117 -0.39 11.79 15.72
N ASP A 118 -0.46 10.90 16.71
CA ASP A 118 -0.47 11.22 18.15
C ASP A 118 0.92 11.22 18.78
#